data_AF-A0A2H3I5C0-F1
#
_entry.id   AF-A0A2H3I5C0-F1
#
_cell.length_a   1.000
_cell.length_b   1.000
_cell.length_c   1.000
_cell.angle_alpha   90.00
_cell.angle_beta   90.00
_cell.angle_gamma   90.00
#
_symmetry.space_group_name_H-M   'P 1'
#
loop_
_entity.id
_entity.type
_entity.pdbx_description
1 polymer ?
#
loop_
_entity_poly.entity_id
_entity_poly.type
_entity_poly.pdbx_seq_one_letter_code
_entity_poly.pdbx_strand_id
1 'polypeptide(L)'
;MPPILHPRSRSTSSLFAATMVASFVIVGLPHIFPCPAPRRTLADSQVEMTADGQQIMRPRRRRKTPDNTLQEDTMQYTKETAATKAVPIQFADSSADEVATFLQMEAEAESLARIGRECPVPKPRGIVGQLLGFSNNNNDTTDNRHQVQSKPDIAVHENEYYHAIHDPTAVNGAKQHVPRIAMRTTNSDPILSQSDQIEDSKQEFRSNGDHKYNNAVLSALIIKKVPYTEIDWTTYMQQIALYQAGERDYTAIKGDTGPLVYPAGHVYIYSFLYDLTNKGQDIALGQCIFAGIYIATLIVVLSCYIRAGAPPYLLPLLVLSKRLHSVYMLRLFNDGIATLAMWLAVFFFQQRQLTIATTIWSLGVGVKMSLLLLAPAIAIIIALSGGIWAAVPLALNAILTQVLLGIPFLQENAIGYVSRAFELTRQFLYEWTVNWRFMDEEVFDSPVFAINLFVLHAVFIIAFLATRWIRPSGEEIDTFAQRFIEGRSVKVPLSRKYITTTILSSMAIGMLCARSLHYQFYAYLAWTTPFLLWQANFHPVLIYAVWTVQEWGWNVFPSTNASSAVVVGCLGVQVVMLLASDNFSQGPADEAKKATAEQKTK
;
A
#
# COMPACT_ATOMS: atom_id res chain seq x y z
N MET A 1 21.64 34.20 -15.25
CA MET A 1 20.30 33.60 -15.06
C MET A 1 20.26 32.96 -13.68
N PRO A 2 19.12 32.95 -12.96
CA PRO A 2 19.03 32.21 -11.70
C PRO A 2 19.16 30.69 -11.95
N PRO A 3 19.67 29.91 -10.98
CA PRO A 3 19.80 28.46 -11.13
C PRO A 3 18.43 27.78 -11.22
N ILE A 4 18.40 26.61 -11.88
CA ILE A 4 17.17 25.86 -12.23
C ILE A 4 16.33 25.48 -10.99
N LEU A 5 16.96 25.36 -9.81
CA LEU A 5 16.34 25.00 -8.54
C LEU A 5 15.84 26.20 -7.69
N HIS A 6 15.85 27.43 -8.22
CA HIS A 6 15.34 28.58 -7.48
C HIS A 6 13.80 28.54 -7.33
N PRO A 7 13.20 28.78 -6.14
CA PRO A 7 11.76 28.63 -5.91
C PRO A 7 10.84 29.67 -6.59
N ARG A 8 11.39 30.63 -7.35
CA ARG A 8 10.63 31.43 -8.35
C ARG A 8 10.77 30.93 -9.79
N SER A 9 11.32 29.74 -10.01
CA SER A 9 11.42 29.11 -11.32
C SER A 9 10.02 28.76 -11.83
N ARG A 10 9.66 29.26 -13.03
CA ARG A 10 8.37 28.89 -13.66
C ARG A 10 8.22 27.38 -13.85
N SER A 11 9.33 26.65 -13.93
CA SER A 11 9.37 25.19 -14.09
C SER A 11 8.81 24.42 -12.89
N THR A 12 9.13 24.82 -11.65
CA THR A 12 8.61 24.13 -10.45
C THR A 12 7.12 24.40 -10.26
N SER A 13 6.68 25.64 -10.47
CA SER A 13 5.24 25.98 -10.46
C SER A 13 4.46 25.27 -11.58
N SER A 14 5.04 25.10 -12.78
CA SER A 14 4.39 24.33 -13.85
C SER A 14 4.34 22.83 -13.56
N LEU A 15 5.39 22.25 -12.95
CA LEU A 15 5.37 20.85 -12.51
C LEU A 15 4.28 20.64 -11.45
N PHE A 16 4.16 21.56 -10.48
CA PHE A 16 3.14 21.54 -9.44
C PHE A 16 1.71 21.65 -10.01
N ALA A 17 1.46 22.63 -10.89
CA ALA A 17 0.16 22.79 -11.54
C ALA A 17 -0.19 21.59 -12.43
N ALA A 18 0.76 21.08 -13.23
CA ALA A 18 0.55 19.91 -14.09
C ALA A 18 0.25 18.64 -13.27
N THR A 19 0.87 18.48 -12.11
CA THR A 19 0.67 17.30 -11.25
C THR A 19 -0.59 17.39 -10.38
N MET A 20 -1.06 18.60 -10.06
CA MET A 20 -2.41 18.83 -9.54
C MET A 20 -3.49 18.54 -10.59
N VAL A 21 -3.30 18.98 -11.85
CA VAL A 21 -4.21 18.60 -12.94
C VAL A 21 -4.16 17.10 -13.17
N ALA A 22 -2.98 16.47 -13.16
CA ALA A 22 -2.84 15.03 -13.29
C ALA A 22 -3.49 14.26 -12.12
N SER A 23 -3.49 14.77 -10.88
CA SER A 23 -4.19 14.10 -9.77
C SER A 23 -5.70 14.16 -9.94
N PHE A 24 -6.27 15.32 -10.27
CA PHE A 24 -7.70 15.42 -10.58
C PHE A 24 -8.11 14.62 -11.82
N VAL A 25 -7.24 14.49 -12.82
CA VAL A 25 -7.49 13.67 -14.02
C VAL A 25 -7.39 12.18 -13.71
N ILE A 26 -6.34 11.70 -13.04
CA ILE A 26 -6.13 10.27 -12.73
C ILE A 26 -7.15 9.76 -11.70
N VAL A 27 -7.51 10.56 -10.69
CA VAL A 27 -8.56 10.22 -9.72
C VAL A 27 -9.95 10.42 -10.32
N GLY A 28 -10.13 11.37 -11.25
CA GLY A 28 -11.41 11.70 -11.89
C GLY A 28 -11.82 10.77 -13.04
N LEU A 29 -10.88 10.27 -13.86
CA LEU A 29 -11.18 9.39 -15.00
C LEU A 29 -12.05 8.16 -14.61
N PRO A 30 -11.77 7.45 -13.50
CA PRO A 30 -12.59 6.34 -13.01
C PRO A 30 -14.02 6.72 -12.60
N HIS A 31 -14.37 8.00 -12.60
CA HIS A 31 -15.73 8.52 -12.37
C HIS A 31 -16.35 9.16 -13.63
N ILE A 32 -15.56 9.36 -14.71
CA ILE A 32 -16.02 9.85 -16.02
C ILE A 32 -16.42 8.66 -16.91
N PHE A 33 -15.65 7.56 -16.87
CA PHE A 33 -16.00 6.31 -17.55
C PHE A 33 -16.85 5.42 -16.62
N PRO A 34 -18.11 5.09 -16.98
CA PRO A 34 -18.94 4.21 -16.17
C PRO A 34 -18.39 2.78 -16.22
N CYS A 35 -17.84 2.31 -15.10
CA CYS A 35 -17.44 0.92 -14.95
C CYS A 35 -18.68 0.00 -15.00
N PRO A 36 -18.68 -1.10 -15.77
CA PRO A 36 -19.87 -1.95 -15.96
C PRO A 36 -20.13 -2.85 -14.74
N ALA A 37 -20.62 -2.24 -13.66
CA ALA A 37 -21.16 -2.94 -12.48
C ALA A 37 -22.66 -2.59 -12.34
N PRO A 38 -23.57 -3.59 -12.37
CA PRO A 38 -25.00 -3.33 -12.41
C PRO A 38 -25.54 -2.75 -11.09
N ARG A 39 -26.31 -1.66 -11.19
CA ARG A 39 -27.10 -1.12 -10.06
C ARG A 39 -28.44 -1.88 -9.97
N ARG A 40 -28.85 -2.21 -8.75
CA ARG A 40 -30.01 -3.07 -8.40
C ARG A 40 -31.39 -2.46 -8.74
N THR A 41 -32.44 -3.26 -8.48
CA THR A 41 -33.92 -3.06 -8.58
C THR A 41 -34.49 -3.51 -9.93
N LEU A 42 -35.69 -4.14 -10.03
CA LEU A 42 -36.91 -4.12 -9.20
C LEU A 42 -37.52 -5.54 -8.94
N ALA A 43 -38.79 -5.55 -8.48
CA ALA A 43 -39.70 -6.68 -8.22
C ALA A 43 -40.08 -7.49 -9.51
N ASP A 44 -40.91 -8.55 -9.53
CA ASP A 44 -42.01 -8.93 -8.62
C ASP A 44 -42.37 -10.43 -8.64
N SER A 45 -43.23 -10.86 -7.70
CA SER A 45 -43.98 -12.13 -7.55
C SER A 45 -43.63 -13.40 -8.39
N GLN A 46 -43.36 -14.53 -7.71
CA GLN A 46 -43.43 -15.88 -8.28
C GLN A 46 -44.81 -16.55 -8.09
N VAL A 47 -45.11 -17.51 -8.98
CA VAL A 47 -46.19 -18.51 -8.87
C VAL A 47 -45.53 -19.89 -8.88
N GLU A 48 -45.99 -20.81 -8.03
CA GLU A 48 -45.38 -22.14 -7.85
C GLU A 48 -46.40 -23.26 -8.13
N MET A 49 -45.91 -24.42 -8.56
CA MET A 49 -46.72 -25.61 -8.90
C MET A 49 -46.62 -26.69 -7.82
N THR A 50 -47.72 -27.40 -7.58
CA THR A 50 -47.72 -28.65 -6.80
C THR A 50 -47.41 -29.84 -7.71
N ALA A 51 -46.91 -30.94 -7.14
CA ALA A 51 -46.33 -32.10 -7.86
C ALA A 51 -47.23 -32.76 -8.93
N ASP A 52 -48.56 -32.61 -8.85
CA ASP A 52 -49.52 -33.20 -9.81
C ASP A 52 -49.93 -32.25 -10.97
N GLY A 53 -49.25 -31.11 -11.13
CA GLY A 53 -49.25 -30.36 -12.40
C GLY A 53 -50.44 -29.42 -12.70
N GLN A 54 -51.27 -29.08 -11.72
CA GLN A 54 -52.29 -28.01 -11.86
C GLN A 54 -51.91 -26.71 -11.16
N GLN A 55 -52.28 -25.57 -11.76
CA GLN A 55 -51.99 -24.22 -11.28
C GLN A 55 -53.18 -23.61 -10.53
N ILE A 56 -52.96 -23.05 -9.33
CA ILE A 56 -53.97 -22.28 -8.58
C ILE A 56 -53.32 -21.05 -7.92
N MET A 57 -53.78 -19.85 -8.26
CA MET A 57 -53.32 -18.60 -7.63
C MET A 57 -54.01 -18.37 -6.28
N ARG A 58 -53.27 -17.93 -5.25
CA ARG A 58 -53.82 -17.48 -3.95
C ARG A 58 -53.60 -15.98 -3.73
N PRO A 59 -54.65 -15.19 -3.42
CA PRO A 59 -54.49 -13.78 -3.09
C PRO A 59 -53.98 -13.54 -1.65
N ARG A 60 -53.27 -12.40 -1.51
CA ARG A 60 -52.49 -11.93 -0.35
C ARG A 60 -53.32 -11.74 0.94
N ARG A 61 -52.93 -12.37 2.06
CA ARG A 61 -53.53 -12.10 3.39
C ARG A 61 -52.93 -10.83 4.02
N ARG A 62 -53.80 -9.92 4.46
CA ARG A 62 -53.45 -8.61 5.05
C ARG A 62 -53.02 -8.77 6.52
N ARG A 63 -51.99 -8.02 6.95
CA ARG A 63 -51.56 -7.94 8.37
C ARG A 63 -52.74 -7.49 9.23
N LYS A 64 -53.00 -8.18 10.35
CA LYS A 64 -53.99 -7.81 11.37
C LYS A 64 -53.33 -7.84 12.74
N THR A 65 -53.55 -6.80 13.53
CA THR A 65 -53.22 -6.73 14.96
C THR A 65 -54.20 -7.62 15.75
N PRO A 66 -53.75 -8.29 16.83
CA PRO A 66 -54.62 -8.69 17.93
C PRO A 66 -54.57 -7.62 19.06
N ASP A 67 -55.74 -7.15 19.48
CA ASP A 67 -55.91 -6.44 20.76
C ASP A 67 -55.99 -7.44 21.93
N ASN A 68 -55.91 -6.92 23.15
CA ASN A 68 -56.00 -7.70 24.39
C ASN A 68 -57.36 -8.38 24.59
N THR A 69 -57.34 -9.61 25.13
CA THR A 69 -58.19 -9.97 26.29
C THR A 69 -57.56 -11.07 27.14
N LEU A 70 -57.30 -10.70 28.40
CA LEU A 70 -57.35 -11.49 29.64
C LEU A 70 -57.56 -13.02 29.54
N GLN A 71 -56.64 -13.78 30.15
CA GLN A 71 -56.97 -14.54 31.37
C GLN A 71 -55.72 -14.71 32.25
N GLU A 72 -55.92 -14.89 33.55
CA GLU A 72 -54.86 -14.93 34.58
C GLU A 72 -54.53 -16.38 34.98
N ASP A 73 -53.27 -16.67 35.36
CA ASP A 73 -52.99 -17.49 36.56
C ASP A 73 -51.51 -17.47 37.05
N THR A 74 -51.27 -16.62 38.05
CA THR A 74 -50.65 -16.90 39.36
C THR A 74 -49.46 -17.88 39.53
N MET A 75 -48.33 -17.34 40.03
CA MET A 75 -47.25 -18.01 40.82
C MET A 75 -46.35 -19.08 40.12
N GLN A 76 -45.16 -19.47 40.63
CA GLN A 76 -44.42 -19.10 41.86
C GLN A 76 -42.89 -19.06 41.65
N TYR A 77 -42.13 -18.67 42.69
CA TYR A 77 -40.68 -18.44 42.67
C TYR A 77 -39.94 -19.37 43.64
N THR A 78 -39.00 -20.19 43.16
CA THR A 78 -38.08 -20.95 44.03
C THR A 78 -36.71 -21.21 43.38
N LYS A 79 -35.67 -21.28 44.21
CA LYS A 79 -34.32 -21.79 43.87
C LYS A 79 -34.25 -23.29 44.20
N GLU A 80 -33.37 -24.07 43.57
CA GLU A 80 -32.12 -24.51 44.21
C GLU A 80 -31.25 -25.51 43.39
N THR A 81 -29.93 -25.32 43.53
CA THR A 81 -28.85 -26.33 43.66
C THR A 81 -28.58 -27.35 42.54
N ALA A 82 -27.29 -27.64 42.33
CA ALA A 82 -26.75 -28.44 41.23
C ALA A 82 -26.63 -29.95 41.54
N ALA A 83 -26.59 -30.76 40.47
CA ALA A 83 -26.14 -32.15 40.52
C ALA A 83 -25.31 -32.51 39.26
N THR A 84 -24.06 -32.91 39.46
CA THR A 84 -23.09 -33.15 38.37
C THR A 84 -23.27 -34.52 37.72
N LYS A 85 -23.35 -34.57 36.38
CA LYS A 85 -23.04 -35.77 35.58
C LYS A 85 -22.28 -35.38 34.32
N ALA A 86 -21.18 -36.07 34.04
CA ALA A 86 -20.33 -35.84 32.87
C ALA A 86 -20.42 -37.02 31.89
N VAL A 87 -20.59 -36.69 30.61
CA VAL A 87 -20.36 -37.55 29.43
C VAL A 87 -19.89 -36.63 28.26
N PRO A 88 -19.34 -37.16 27.15
CA PRO A 88 -17.95 -36.90 26.82
C PRO A 88 -17.74 -35.79 25.77
N ILE A 89 -16.49 -35.36 25.64
CA ILE A 89 -16.03 -34.53 24.53
C ILE A 89 -16.03 -35.38 23.24
N GLN A 90 -16.73 -34.90 22.21
CA GLN A 90 -16.45 -35.24 20.82
C GLN A 90 -16.30 -33.95 20.03
N PHE A 91 -15.16 -33.80 19.35
CA PHE A 91 -14.99 -32.79 18.31
C PHE A 91 -15.65 -33.30 17.03
N ALA A 92 -16.40 -32.44 16.35
CA ALA A 92 -16.97 -32.67 15.03
C ALA A 92 -16.81 -31.40 14.20
N ASP A 93 -16.61 -31.55 12.88
CA ASP A 93 -16.07 -30.49 12.02
C ASP A 93 -17.08 -29.37 11.75
N SER A 94 -16.73 -28.13 12.11
CA SER A 94 -17.52 -26.94 11.81
C SER A 94 -17.38 -26.44 10.37
N SER A 95 -16.64 -27.15 9.51
CA SER A 95 -16.40 -26.77 8.12
C SER A 95 -17.45 -27.29 7.14
N ALA A 96 -18.16 -28.37 7.47
CA ALA A 96 -19.10 -29.01 6.55
C ALA A 96 -20.41 -28.21 6.37
N ASP A 97 -21.03 -27.76 7.47
CA ASP A 97 -22.31 -27.06 7.43
C ASP A 97 -22.19 -25.64 6.84
N GLU A 98 -21.07 -24.95 7.07
CA GLU A 98 -20.77 -23.65 6.47
C GLU A 98 -20.63 -23.78 4.94
N VAL A 99 -19.88 -24.79 4.46
CA VAL A 99 -19.69 -25.06 3.02
C VAL A 99 -21.00 -25.50 2.34
N ALA A 100 -21.79 -26.39 2.97
CA ALA A 100 -23.07 -26.81 2.43
C ALA A 100 -24.05 -25.63 2.25
N THR A 101 -24.08 -24.73 3.23
CA THR A 101 -24.90 -23.50 3.18
C THR A 101 -24.44 -22.55 2.07
N PHE A 102 -23.13 -22.43 1.84
CA PHE A 102 -22.56 -21.56 0.80
C PHE A 102 -22.83 -22.09 -0.62
N LEU A 103 -22.57 -23.37 -0.87
CA LEU A 103 -22.77 -24.03 -2.17
C LEU A 103 -24.24 -23.98 -2.64
N GLN A 104 -25.19 -24.04 -1.70
CA GLN A 104 -26.61 -23.94 -2.02
C GLN A 104 -27.01 -22.55 -2.56
N MET A 105 -26.40 -21.47 -2.06
CA MET A 105 -26.59 -20.11 -2.59
C MET A 105 -25.86 -19.90 -3.92
N GLU A 106 -24.74 -20.57 -4.14
CA GLU A 106 -23.97 -20.46 -5.39
C GLU A 106 -24.66 -21.18 -6.56
N ALA A 107 -25.25 -22.36 -6.32
CA ALA A 107 -26.09 -23.06 -7.29
C ALA A 107 -27.38 -22.26 -7.65
N GLU A 108 -27.97 -21.56 -6.68
CA GLU A 108 -29.10 -20.66 -6.91
C GLU A 108 -28.70 -19.47 -7.81
N ALA A 109 -27.50 -18.90 -7.59
CA ALA A 109 -26.95 -17.81 -8.42
C ALA A 109 -26.62 -18.25 -9.86
N GLU A 110 -26.05 -19.45 -10.06
CA GLU A 110 -25.80 -20.01 -11.40
C GLU A 110 -27.10 -20.16 -12.22
N SER A 111 -28.20 -20.55 -11.57
CA SER A 111 -29.49 -20.74 -12.25
C SER A 111 -30.02 -19.45 -12.88
N LEU A 112 -29.82 -18.31 -12.19
CA LEU A 112 -30.23 -16.98 -12.62
C LEU A 112 -29.36 -16.40 -13.75
N ALA A 113 -28.14 -16.91 -13.94
CA ALA A 113 -27.22 -16.43 -14.96
C ALA A 113 -27.58 -16.87 -16.40
N ARG A 114 -28.43 -17.89 -16.57
CA ARG A 114 -28.62 -18.56 -17.87
C ARG A 114 -29.88 -18.16 -18.66
N ILE A 115 -30.79 -17.38 -18.08
CA ILE A 115 -32.01 -16.88 -18.78
C ILE A 115 -31.76 -15.48 -19.35
N GLY A 116 -31.02 -15.40 -20.45
CA GLY A 116 -30.83 -14.17 -21.21
C GLY A 116 -31.80 -14.05 -22.40
N ARG A 117 -32.51 -12.91 -22.52
CA ARG A 117 -33.02 -12.40 -23.81
C ARG A 117 -33.38 -10.92 -23.79
N GLU A 118 -33.51 -10.39 -25.01
CA GLU A 118 -33.49 -9.00 -25.43
C GLU A 118 -34.51 -8.06 -24.76
N CYS A 119 -34.09 -6.81 -24.50
CA CYS A 119 -34.96 -5.72 -24.04
C CYS A 119 -35.24 -4.73 -25.21
N PRO A 120 -36.51 -4.33 -25.46
CA PRO A 120 -36.89 -3.61 -26.67
C PRO A 120 -36.59 -2.10 -26.58
N VAL A 121 -35.41 -1.68 -27.07
CA VAL A 121 -35.08 -0.27 -27.35
C VAL A 121 -34.82 -0.09 -28.84
N PRO A 122 -35.52 0.82 -29.55
CA PRO A 122 -35.29 1.04 -30.97
C PRO A 122 -33.89 1.62 -31.21
N LYS A 123 -33.05 0.87 -31.96
CA LYS A 123 -31.66 1.25 -32.23
C LYS A 123 -31.58 2.61 -32.95
N PRO A 124 -30.74 3.57 -32.52
CA PRO A 124 -30.63 4.88 -33.16
C PRO A 124 -30.05 4.73 -34.58
N ARG A 125 -30.73 5.33 -35.57
CA ARG A 125 -30.33 5.33 -36.98
C ARG A 125 -29.51 6.58 -37.33
N GLY A 126 -28.72 6.50 -38.40
CA GLY A 126 -27.86 7.57 -38.88
C GLY A 126 -26.46 7.56 -38.24
N ILE A 127 -25.74 8.67 -38.34
CA ILE A 127 -24.31 8.81 -37.99
C ILE A 127 -24.02 8.37 -36.54
N VAL A 128 -24.94 8.65 -35.61
CA VAL A 128 -24.83 8.25 -34.19
C VAL A 128 -24.79 6.72 -34.03
N GLY A 129 -25.51 5.96 -34.86
CA GLY A 129 -25.50 4.50 -34.83
C GLY A 129 -24.18 3.90 -35.35
N GLN A 130 -23.62 4.47 -36.43
CA GLN A 130 -22.33 4.05 -36.98
C GLN A 130 -21.16 4.35 -36.02
N LEU A 131 -21.16 5.53 -35.37
CA LEU A 131 -20.13 5.91 -34.39
C LEU A 131 -20.15 5.01 -33.14
N LEU A 132 -21.28 4.38 -32.83
CA LEU A 132 -21.47 3.44 -31.72
C LEU A 132 -21.37 1.96 -32.16
N GLY A 133 -20.87 1.68 -33.37
CA GLY A 133 -20.59 0.32 -33.84
C GLY A 133 -21.79 -0.49 -34.35
N PHE A 134 -22.99 0.10 -34.43
CA PHE A 134 -24.18 -0.57 -34.96
C PHE A 134 -24.20 -0.51 -36.50
N SER A 135 -23.36 -1.31 -37.14
CA SER A 135 -23.38 -1.49 -38.60
C SER A 135 -24.59 -2.31 -39.06
N ASN A 136 -25.11 -2.00 -40.24
CA ASN A 136 -26.39 -2.48 -40.73
C ASN A 136 -26.23 -3.57 -41.80
N ASN A 137 -25.81 -4.77 -41.38
CA ASN A 137 -25.68 -5.94 -42.26
C ASN A 137 -27.06 -6.51 -42.64
N ASN A 138 -27.64 -5.99 -43.72
CA ASN A 138 -28.71 -6.64 -44.46
C ASN A 138 -28.19 -7.02 -45.86
N ASN A 139 -28.16 -8.31 -46.16
CA ASN A 139 -28.69 -8.90 -47.39
C ASN A 139 -28.64 -10.43 -47.29
N ASP A 140 -29.71 -11.09 -47.72
CA ASP A 140 -29.94 -12.52 -47.55
C ASP A 140 -29.30 -13.40 -48.65
N THR A 141 -29.40 -14.70 -48.44
CA THR A 141 -28.81 -15.79 -49.24
C THR A 141 -29.52 -16.01 -50.60
N THR A 142 -28.79 -16.59 -51.58
CA THR A 142 -29.26 -17.07 -52.91
C THR A 142 -29.74 -15.97 -53.89
N ASP A 143 -29.63 -16.11 -55.22
CA ASP A 143 -29.46 -17.30 -56.08
C ASP A 143 -28.52 -17.06 -57.31
N ASN A 144 -28.29 -18.11 -58.12
CA ASN A 144 -27.43 -18.25 -59.31
C ASN A 144 -27.45 -17.12 -60.38
N ARG A 145 -26.27 -16.73 -60.91
CA ARG A 145 -25.80 -17.15 -62.27
C ARG A 145 -24.43 -16.55 -62.73
N HIS A 146 -23.68 -17.39 -63.47
CA HIS A 146 -22.75 -17.12 -64.59
C HIS A 146 -21.67 -16.01 -64.57
N GLN A 147 -20.42 -16.47 -64.81
CA GLN A 147 -19.43 -15.93 -65.79
C GLN A 147 -18.78 -14.54 -65.52
N VAL A 148 -17.62 -14.15 -66.09
CA VAL A 148 -16.42 -14.82 -66.66
C VAL A 148 -15.29 -13.77 -66.72
N GLN A 149 -14.05 -14.12 -66.30
CA GLN A 149 -12.82 -13.30 -66.49
C GLN A 149 -12.86 -11.86 -65.90
N SER A 150 -11.81 -11.03 -65.89
CA SER A 150 -10.35 -11.21 -66.11
C SER A 150 -9.54 -10.16 -65.30
N LYS A 151 -8.25 -10.45 -65.08
CA LYS A 151 -7.16 -9.46 -64.82
C LYS A 151 -6.89 -8.60 -66.10
N PRO A 152 -5.99 -7.59 -66.12
CA PRO A 152 -5.20 -6.92 -65.05
C PRO A 152 -5.36 -5.36 -65.18
N ASP A 153 -4.40 -4.40 -65.15
CA ASP A 153 -2.95 -4.30 -64.87
C ASP A 153 -2.48 -2.82 -64.69
N ILE A 154 -1.22 -2.60 -64.21
CA ILE A 154 -0.32 -1.42 -64.48
C ILE A 154 -0.81 -0.01 -63.99
N ALA A 155 -0.03 1.03 -63.62
CA ALA A 155 1.41 1.39 -63.47
C ALA A 155 1.56 2.24 -62.16
N VAL A 156 2.70 2.41 -61.45
CA VAL A 156 4.10 2.86 -61.74
C VAL A 156 4.30 4.38 -61.91
N HIS A 157 4.99 5.00 -60.93
CA HIS A 157 6.12 5.98 -60.98
C HIS A 157 6.52 6.29 -59.51
N GLU A 158 7.76 6.16 -59.01
CA GLU A 158 9.04 6.86 -59.31
C GLU A 158 9.07 8.31 -58.75
N ASN A 159 9.86 8.61 -57.70
CA ASN A 159 11.30 9.02 -57.65
C ASN A 159 11.41 10.57 -57.43
N GLU A 160 12.48 11.22 -56.92
CA GLU A 160 13.84 10.84 -56.48
C GLU A 160 14.49 11.92 -55.56
N TYR A 161 15.48 11.55 -54.72
CA TYR A 161 16.81 12.17 -54.42
C TYR A 161 17.00 13.72 -54.19
N TYR A 162 18.04 14.29 -53.49
CA TYR A 162 19.02 13.90 -52.43
C TYR A 162 19.90 15.16 -52.02
N HIS A 163 20.72 15.07 -50.97
CA HIS A 163 21.92 15.93 -50.63
C HIS A 163 21.77 17.46 -50.34
N ALA A 164 22.82 18.23 -49.93
CA ALA A 164 23.75 18.12 -48.76
C ALA A 164 24.77 19.31 -48.65
N ILE A 165 25.13 19.73 -47.40
CA ILE A 165 26.39 20.41 -46.91
C ILE A 165 26.81 21.79 -47.50
N HIS A 166 27.00 22.83 -46.65
CA HIS A 166 28.28 23.60 -46.46
C HIS A 166 28.22 24.75 -45.41
N ASP A 167 29.41 25.22 -44.97
CA ASP A 167 29.80 26.26 -43.98
C ASP A 167 31.26 26.74 -44.37
N PRO A 168 32.01 27.72 -43.78
CA PRO A 168 31.85 28.48 -42.50
C PRO A 168 32.32 29.98 -42.50
N THR A 169 32.62 30.55 -41.30
CA THR A 169 33.47 31.76 -40.95
C THR A 169 32.84 33.18 -40.88
N ALA A 170 33.38 34.20 -40.16
CA ALA A 170 34.21 34.35 -38.91
C ALA A 170 34.42 35.87 -38.56
N VAL A 171 35.35 36.20 -37.62
CA VAL A 171 35.99 37.54 -37.35
C VAL A 171 35.18 38.55 -36.50
N ASN A 172 35.71 39.37 -35.56
CA ASN A 172 36.82 39.29 -34.58
C ASN A 172 36.69 40.44 -33.54
N GLY A 173 37.37 40.35 -32.38
CA GLY A 173 37.59 41.51 -31.49
C GLY A 173 38.31 41.17 -30.17
N ALA A 174 39.48 41.79 -29.90
CA ALA A 174 40.35 41.41 -28.78
C ALA A 174 41.00 42.61 -28.06
N LYS A 175 41.49 42.40 -26.82
CA LYS A 175 42.48 43.24 -26.11
C LYS A 175 43.20 42.43 -25.02
N GLN A 176 44.43 42.82 -24.70
CA GLN A 176 45.35 42.14 -23.77
C GLN A 176 45.87 43.13 -22.69
N HIS A 177 46.24 42.66 -21.49
CA HIS A 177 47.63 42.69 -21.00
C HIS A 177 47.83 41.93 -19.66
N VAL A 178 49.04 41.99 -19.08
CA VAL A 178 49.63 40.98 -18.15
C VAL A 178 50.22 41.68 -16.88
N PRO A 179 51.03 41.03 -16.02
CA PRO A 179 50.69 40.37 -14.74
C PRO A 179 50.94 41.20 -13.46
N ARG A 180 50.69 40.60 -12.28
CA ARG A 180 51.36 40.96 -11.00
C ARG A 180 51.64 39.71 -10.15
N ILE A 181 52.68 39.74 -9.32
CA ILE A 181 53.25 38.58 -8.58
C ILE A 181 53.22 38.83 -7.05
N ALA A 182 53.12 37.74 -6.28
CA ALA A 182 53.18 37.63 -4.80
C ALA A 182 51.93 38.18 -4.05
N MET A 183 51.50 37.65 -2.89
CA MET A 183 52.17 36.77 -1.90
C MET A 183 51.30 35.56 -1.46
N ARG A 184 51.81 34.76 -0.49
CA ARG A 184 51.27 33.48 0.01
C ARG A 184 50.89 33.59 1.49
N THR A 185 49.59 33.56 1.84
CA THR A 185 49.11 33.54 3.24
C THR A 185 47.93 32.59 3.46
N THR A 186 48.23 31.46 4.11
CA THR A 186 47.41 30.73 5.12
C THR A 186 45.87 30.73 5.07
N ASN A 187 45.33 29.51 4.97
CA ASN A 187 44.10 28.96 5.56
C ASN A 187 42.99 29.91 6.05
N SER A 188 41.79 29.74 5.48
CA SER A 188 40.53 29.74 6.25
C SER A 188 39.42 29.07 5.42
N ASP A 189 38.92 27.93 5.90
CA ASP A 189 37.76 27.27 5.29
C ASP A 189 36.47 28.00 5.70
N PRO A 190 35.51 28.20 4.78
CA PRO A 190 34.23 28.84 5.12
C PRO A 190 33.34 27.86 5.90
N ILE A 191 33.23 28.08 7.21
CA ILE A 191 32.21 27.41 8.05
C ILE A 191 30.83 27.87 7.57
N LEU A 192 30.06 26.97 6.95
CA LEU A 192 28.68 27.23 6.52
C LEU A 192 27.85 27.64 7.75
N SER A 193 27.14 28.77 7.68
CA SER A 193 26.56 29.36 8.88
C SER A 193 25.29 28.62 9.30
N GLN A 194 25.04 28.56 10.61
CA GLN A 194 23.84 27.92 11.14
C GLN A 194 22.55 28.66 10.72
N SER A 195 22.67 29.93 10.35
CA SER A 195 21.62 30.77 9.74
C SER A 195 21.18 30.27 8.37
N ASP A 196 22.09 29.84 7.49
CA ASP A 196 21.77 29.44 6.12
C ASP A 196 20.86 28.20 6.11
N GLN A 197 21.18 27.23 6.97
CA GLN A 197 20.35 26.04 7.22
C GLN A 197 18.94 26.38 7.75
N ILE A 198 18.78 27.51 8.44
CA ILE A 198 17.52 27.98 9.01
C ILE A 198 16.68 28.75 7.97
N GLU A 199 17.27 29.39 6.97
CA GLU A 199 16.51 29.99 5.87
C GLU A 199 16.10 28.96 4.81
N ASP A 200 16.99 28.05 4.40
CA ASP A 200 16.64 26.95 3.49
C ASP A 200 15.47 26.14 4.04
N SER A 201 15.52 25.73 5.32
CA SER A 201 14.43 24.95 5.94
C SER A 201 13.11 25.72 6.08
N LYS A 202 13.12 27.05 6.25
CA LYS A 202 11.91 27.89 6.19
C LYS A 202 11.33 27.97 4.78
N GLN A 203 12.19 28.02 3.76
CA GLN A 203 11.79 28.15 2.37
C GLN A 203 11.30 26.80 1.80
N GLU A 204 11.93 25.70 2.22
CA GLU A 204 11.51 24.32 2.02
C GLU A 204 10.16 24.01 2.71
N PHE A 205 9.93 24.51 3.93
CA PHE A 205 8.64 24.38 4.62
C PHE A 205 7.49 25.08 3.87
N ARG A 206 7.78 26.21 3.20
CA ARG A 206 6.81 26.90 2.32
C ARG A 206 6.47 26.08 1.07
N SER A 207 7.47 25.50 0.39
CA SER A 207 7.24 24.59 -0.75
C SER A 207 6.42 23.35 -0.34
N ASN A 208 6.75 22.76 0.82
CA ASN A 208 5.94 21.71 1.43
C ASN A 208 4.57 22.20 1.92
N GLY A 209 4.30 23.50 1.99
CA GLY A 209 2.99 24.07 2.28
C GLY A 209 2.01 23.80 1.13
N ASP A 210 2.37 24.22 -0.07
CA ASP A 210 1.53 24.15 -1.27
C ASP A 210 1.07 22.70 -1.55
N HIS A 211 1.98 21.72 -1.42
CA HIS A 211 1.67 20.29 -1.58
C HIS A 211 0.64 19.76 -0.56
N LYS A 212 0.57 20.32 0.66
CA LYS A 212 -0.42 19.93 1.69
C LYS A 212 -1.81 20.43 1.33
N TYR A 213 -1.93 21.69 0.91
CA TYR A 213 -3.22 22.31 0.60
C TYR A 213 -3.95 21.59 -0.55
N ASN A 214 -3.23 21.21 -1.60
CA ASN A 214 -3.81 20.46 -2.72
C ASN A 214 -4.35 19.09 -2.29
N ASN A 215 -3.61 18.34 -1.46
CA ASN A 215 -4.06 17.03 -0.97
C ASN A 215 -5.22 17.15 0.02
N ALA A 216 -5.27 18.20 0.84
CA ALA A 216 -6.42 18.48 1.70
C ALA A 216 -7.71 18.74 0.89
N VAL A 217 -7.62 19.53 -0.18
CA VAL A 217 -8.75 19.78 -1.09
C VAL A 217 -9.17 18.50 -1.82
N LEU A 218 -8.22 17.70 -2.33
CA LEU A 218 -8.52 16.41 -2.97
C LEU A 218 -9.19 15.44 -1.98
N SER A 219 -8.71 15.36 -0.74
CA SER A 219 -9.29 14.53 0.34
C SER A 219 -10.75 14.91 0.61
N ALA A 220 -11.01 16.20 0.81
CA ALA A 220 -12.36 16.72 1.06
C ALA A 220 -13.31 16.51 -0.13
N LEU A 221 -12.80 16.60 -1.37
CA LEU A 221 -13.57 16.30 -2.58
C LEU A 221 -13.88 14.81 -2.69
N ILE A 222 -12.94 13.91 -2.37
CA ILE A 222 -13.16 12.46 -2.36
C ILE A 222 -14.24 12.09 -1.34
N ILE A 223 -14.11 12.55 -0.09
CA ILE A 223 -15.11 12.31 0.97
C ILE A 223 -16.51 12.82 0.57
N LYS A 224 -16.58 13.96 -0.14
CA LYS A 224 -17.85 14.56 -0.60
C LYS A 224 -18.44 13.93 -1.87
N LYS A 225 -17.67 13.14 -2.63
CA LYS A 225 -18.07 12.66 -3.98
C LYS A 225 -18.06 11.15 -4.15
N VAL A 226 -17.28 10.42 -3.35
CA VAL A 226 -17.15 8.96 -3.43
C VAL A 226 -17.80 8.38 -2.17
N PRO A 227 -18.76 7.43 -2.30
CA PRO A 227 -19.40 6.85 -1.13
C PRO A 227 -18.39 6.09 -0.26
N TYR A 228 -18.56 6.19 1.05
CA TYR A 228 -17.90 5.32 2.01
C TYR A 228 -18.17 3.84 1.69
N THR A 229 -17.18 2.97 1.93
CA THR A 229 -17.27 1.53 1.66
C THR A 229 -16.84 0.76 2.91
N GLU A 230 -17.82 0.35 3.71
CA GLU A 230 -17.59 -0.48 4.89
C GLU A 230 -16.96 -1.83 4.53
N ILE A 231 -16.03 -2.29 5.38
CA ILE A 231 -15.38 -3.61 5.32
C ILE A 231 -15.03 -4.08 6.74
N ASP A 232 -14.32 -3.23 7.49
CA ASP A 232 -13.58 -3.61 8.71
C ASP A 232 -13.90 -2.68 9.90
N TRP A 233 -14.39 -1.46 9.66
CA TRP A 233 -14.57 -0.44 10.70
C TRP A 233 -15.67 -0.84 11.68
N THR A 234 -16.79 -1.40 11.20
CA THR A 234 -17.83 -1.96 12.08
C THR A 234 -17.27 -3.07 12.98
N THR A 235 -16.47 -3.98 12.43
CA THR A 235 -15.80 -5.06 13.20
C THR A 235 -14.84 -4.48 14.24
N TYR A 236 -14.03 -3.47 13.89
CA TYR A 236 -13.15 -2.80 14.86
C TYR A 236 -13.99 -2.19 16.01
N MET A 237 -15.07 -1.47 15.70
CA MET A 237 -15.93 -0.85 16.70
C MET A 237 -16.63 -1.87 17.61
N GLN A 238 -17.00 -3.05 17.09
CA GLN A 238 -17.54 -4.18 17.87
C GLN A 238 -16.49 -4.78 18.82
N GLN A 239 -15.28 -5.05 18.31
CA GLN A 239 -14.16 -5.56 19.10
C GLN A 239 -13.79 -4.58 20.24
N ILE A 240 -13.81 -3.27 19.96
CA ILE A 240 -13.64 -2.22 20.97
C ILE A 240 -14.80 -2.16 21.97
N ALA A 241 -16.05 -2.37 21.55
CA ALA A 241 -17.19 -2.39 22.47
C ALA A 241 -17.07 -3.51 23.52
N LEU A 242 -16.57 -4.70 23.14
CA LEU A 242 -16.26 -5.78 24.08
C LEU A 242 -15.14 -5.38 25.06
N TYR A 243 -14.05 -4.79 24.55
CA TYR A 243 -12.97 -4.27 25.39
C TYR A 243 -13.45 -3.20 26.38
N GLN A 244 -14.31 -2.27 25.96
CA GLN A 244 -14.91 -1.26 26.84
C GLN A 244 -15.88 -1.86 27.86
N ALA A 245 -16.59 -2.94 27.52
CA ALA A 245 -17.45 -3.67 28.46
C ALA A 245 -16.65 -4.42 29.56
N GLY A 246 -15.33 -4.55 29.39
CA GLY A 246 -14.42 -5.13 30.39
C GLY A 246 -13.60 -6.32 29.87
N GLU A 247 -13.84 -6.80 28.64
CA GLU A 247 -13.18 -8.02 28.14
C GLU A 247 -11.66 -7.84 27.97
N ARG A 248 -10.89 -8.84 28.43
CA ARG A 248 -9.42 -8.88 28.36
C ARG A 248 -8.87 -10.18 27.76
N ASP A 249 -9.68 -11.22 27.62
CA ASP A 249 -9.27 -12.40 26.85
C ASP A 249 -9.39 -12.14 25.35
N TYR A 250 -8.23 -12.02 24.69
CA TYR A 250 -8.12 -11.85 23.23
C TYR A 250 -8.77 -12.96 22.40
N THR A 251 -9.03 -14.14 22.98
CA THR A 251 -9.76 -15.24 22.31
C THR A 251 -11.28 -15.03 22.32
N ALA A 252 -11.80 -14.19 23.21
CA ALA A 252 -13.21 -13.79 23.29
C ALA A 252 -13.53 -12.52 22.48
N ILE A 253 -12.57 -11.62 22.27
CA ILE A 253 -12.77 -10.37 21.50
C ILE A 253 -12.92 -10.67 20.01
N LYS A 254 -14.15 -10.54 19.48
CA LYS A 254 -14.51 -10.78 18.07
C LYS A 254 -15.55 -9.76 17.58
N GLY A 255 -15.70 -9.65 16.27
CA GLY A 255 -16.80 -8.94 15.60
C GLY A 255 -17.21 -9.68 14.32
N ASP A 256 -18.06 -9.06 13.49
CA ASP A 256 -18.71 -9.73 12.36
C ASP A 256 -17.73 -10.33 11.32
N THR A 257 -16.59 -9.67 11.07
CA THR A 257 -15.53 -10.21 10.17
C THR A 257 -14.44 -11.02 10.90
N GLY A 258 -14.67 -11.40 12.16
CA GLY A 258 -13.88 -12.40 12.89
C GLY A 258 -13.17 -11.89 14.16
N PRO A 259 -12.18 -12.67 14.67
CA PRO A 259 -11.48 -12.36 15.91
C PRO A 259 -10.52 -11.17 15.79
N LEU A 260 -10.23 -10.53 16.92
CA LEU A 260 -9.19 -9.52 17.02
C LEU A 260 -7.81 -10.17 16.82
N VAL A 261 -7.11 -9.77 15.74
CA VAL A 261 -5.76 -10.23 15.39
C VAL A 261 -4.73 -9.09 15.32
N TYR A 262 -5.04 -7.98 15.98
CA TYR A 262 -4.14 -6.81 16.08
C TYR A 262 -3.66 -6.64 17.53
N PRO A 263 -2.37 -6.36 17.77
CA PRO A 263 -1.85 -6.18 19.12
C PRO A 263 -2.47 -4.97 19.86
N ALA A 264 -2.16 -4.86 21.16
CA ALA A 264 -2.81 -3.94 22.07
C ALA A 264 -2.80 -2.44 21.64
N GLY A 265 -1.82 -2.01 20.86
CA GLY A 265 -1.76 -0.63 20.33
C GLY A 265 -2.92 -0.30 19.39
N HIS A 266 -3.42 -1.27 18.61
CA HIS A 266 -4.66 -1.13 17.85
C HIS A 266 -5.85 -0.90 18.79
N VAL A 267 -5.99 -1.71 19.85
CA VAL A 267 -7.11 -1.62 20.79
C VAL A 267 -7.18 -0.24 21.46
N TYR A 268 -6.04 0.31 21.91
CA TYR A 268 -6.03 1.63 22.55
C TYR A 268 -6.34 2.77 21.56
N ILE A 269 -5.82 2.71 20.33
CA ILE A 269 -6.09 3.72 19.30
C ILE A 269 -7.56 3.68 18.88
N TYR A 270 -8.11 2.50 18.60
CA TYR A 270 -9.50 2.36 18.19
C TYR A 270 -10.49 2.55 19.36
N SER A 271 -10.07 2.38 20.62
CA SER A 271 -10.85 2.86 21.80
C SER A 271 -11.05 4.38 21.76
N PHE A 272 -9.97 5.15 21.56
CA PHE A 272 -10.07 6.60 21.44
C PHE A 272 -10.91 7.02 20.22
N LEU A 273 -10.78 6.33 19.08
CA LEU A 273 -11.60 6.60 17.89
C LEU A 273 -13.08 6.27 18.11
N TYR A 274 -13.40 5.17 18.81
CA TYR A 274 -14.77 4.76 19.14
C TYR A 274 -15.45 5.82 20.01
N ASP A 275 -14.79 6.31 21.05
CA ASP A 275 -15.33 7.39 21.90
C ASP A 275 -15.53 8.68 21.11
N LEU A 276 -14.54 9.08 20.30
CA LEU A 276 -14.57 10.31 19.52
C LEU A 276 -15.62 10.31 18.39
N THR A 277 -15.91 9.14 17.80
CA THR A 277 -16.85 9.00 16.66
C THR A 277 -18.25 8.53 17.08
N ASN A 278 -18.62 8.72 18.36
CA ASN A 278 -19.90 8.26 18.92
C ASN A 278 -20.14 6.76 18.63
N LYS A 279 -19.27 5.90 19.16
CA LYS A 279 -19.29 4.44 18.98
C LYS A 279 -19.21 4.01 17.51
N GLY A 280 -18.37 4.71 16.74
CA GLY A 280 -18.17 4.45 15.31
C GLY A 280 -19.26 4.93 14.38
N GLN A 281 -20.33 5.56 14.89
CA GLN A 281 -21.49 5.96 14.09
C GLN A 281 -21.25 7.23 13.28
N ASP A 282 -20.38 8.15 13.75
CA ASP A 282 -19.96 9.31 12.97
C ASP A 282 -18.84 8.94 11.99
N ILE A 283 -19.25 8.28 10.90
CA ILE A 283 -18.38 7.95 9.77
C ILE A 283 -17.77 9.21 9.15
N ALA A 284 -18.49 10.34 9.11
CA ALA A 284 -17.98 11.57 8.49
C ALA A 284 -16.79 12.14 9.29
N LEU A 285 -16.87 12.14 10.63
CA LEU A 285 -15.75 12.46 11.50
C LEU A 285 -14.61 11.43 11.36
N GLY A 286 -14.92 10.14 11.28
CA GLY A 286 -13.94 9.08 10.98
C GLY A 286 -13.16 9.34 9.67
N GLN A 287 -13.85 9.64 8.57
CA GLN A 287 -13.24 9.98 7.29
C GLN A 287 -12.37 11.24 7.38
N CYS A 288 -12.80 12.27 8.10
CA CYS A 288 -12.01 13.48 8.37
C CYS A 288 -10.72 13.16 9.17
N ILE A 289 -10.81 12.32 10.20
CA ILE A 289 -9.65 11.88 10.99
C ILE A 289 -8.66 11.13 10.10
N PHE A 290 -9.11 10.15 9.32
CA PHE A 290 -8.23 9.37 8.44
C PHE A 290 -7.65 10.18 7.28
N ALA A 291 -8.35 11.21 6.79
CA ALA A 291 -7.76 12.20 5.88
C ALA A 291 -6.63 13.00 6.57
N GLY A 292 -6.81 13.38 7.84
CA GLY A 292 -5.76 13.98 8.65
C GLY A 292 -4.54 13.07 8.81
N ILE A 293 -4.75 11.77 9.10
CA ILE A 293 -3.68 10.77 9.22
C ILE A 293 -2.97 10.55 7.86
N TYR A 294 -3.71 10.51 6.75
CA TYR A 294 -3.13 10.45 5.40
C TYR A 294 -2.20 11.65 5.12
N ILE A 295 -2.70 12.87 5.37
CA ILE A 295 -1.93 14.11 5.14
C ILE A 295 -0.71 14.16 6.06
N ALA A 296 -0.85 13.80 7.34
CA ALA A 296 0.27 13.71 8.28
C ALA A 296 1.33 12.70 7.79
N THR A 297 0.91 11.52 7.33
CA THR A 297 1.82 10.51 6.78
C THR A 297 2.55 11.03 5.54
N LEU A 298 1.81 11.61 4.58
CA LEU A 298 2.37 12.21 3.38
C LEU A 298 3.40 13.31 3.69
N ILE A 299 3.18 14.14 4.71
CA ILE A 299 4.15 15.15 5.16
C ILE A 299 5.46 14.49 5.66
N VAL A 300 5.35 13.40 6.42
CA VAL A 300 6.52 12.65 6.91
C VAL A 300 7.24 11.94 5.76
N VAL A 301 6.50 11.34 4.80
CA VAL A 301 7.05 10.73 3.58
C VAL A 301 7.82 11.77 2.76
N LEU A 302 7.20 12.90 2.44
CA LEU A 302 7.84 14.01 1.70
C LEU A 302 9.10 14.49 2.43
N SER A 303 9.03 14.66 3.75
CA SER A 303 10.17 15.04 4.58
C SER A 303 11.31 14.00 4.50
N CYS A 304 11.00 12.71 4.55
CA CYS A 304 11.99 11.63 4.42
C CYS A 304 12.64 11.60 3.02
N TYR A 305 11.85 11.77 1.95
CA TYR A 305 12.35 11.84 0.58
C TYR A 305 13.31 13.02 0.39
N ILE A 306 12.87 14.23 0.72
CA ILE A 306 13.65 15.47 0.56
C ILE A 306 14.94 15.38 1.39
N ARG A 307 14.86 14.98 2.66
CA ARG A 307 16.02 14.83 3.55
C ARG A 307 17.01 13.76 3.08
N ALA A 308 16.57 12.77 2.30
CA ALA A 308 17.41 11.74 1.69
C ALA A 308 18.02 12.16 0.33
N GLY A 309 17.75 13.38 -0.15
CA GLY A 309 18.23 13.87 -1.44
C GLY A 309 17.44 13.33 -2.64
N ALA A 310 16.19 12.91 -2.44
CA ALA A 310 15.35 12.37 -3.51
C ALA A 310 15.02 13.46 -4.56
N PRO A 311 15.18 13.19 -5.87
CA PRO A 311 14.97 14.19 -6.90
C PRO A 311 13.48 14.60 -7.03
N PRO A 312 13.17 15.88 -7.34
CA PRO A 312 11.79 16.39 -7.33
C PRO A 312 10.80 15.66 -8.25
N TYR A 313 11.26 14.95 -9.28
CA TYR A 313 10.40 14.18 -10.18
C TYR A 313 9.75 12.95 -9.49
N LEU A 314 10.18 12.55 -8.29
CA LEU A 314 9.54 11.46 -7.54
C LEU A 314 8.32 11.93 -6.73
N LEU A 315 8.32 13.20 -6.29
CA LEU A 315 7.28 13.76 -5.43
C LEU A 315 5.85 13.66 -6.00
N PRO A 316 5.62 13.77 -7.33
CA PRO A 316 4.30 13.55 -7.93
C PRO A 316 3.73 12.15 -7.67
N LEU A 317 4.57 11.11 -7.72
CA LEU A 317 4.12 9.73 -7.53
C LEU A 317 3.60 9.47 -6.09
N LEU A 318 3.95 10.34 -5.15
CA LEU A 318 3.54 10.25 -3.75
C LEU A 318 2.12 10.77 -3.49
N VAL A 319 1.52 11.51 -4.44
CA VAL A 319 0.18 12.13 -4.28
C VAL A 319 -0.87 11.58 -5.25
N LEU A 320 -0.47 10.74 -6.21
CA LEU A 320 -1.32 10.28 -7.32
C LEU A 320 -2.05 8.95 -7.07
N SER A 321 -1.82 8.27 -5.94
CA SER A 321 -2.40 6.95 -5.70
C SER A 321 -3.90 6.99 -5.38
N LYS A 322 -4.70 6.28 -6.18
CA LYS A 322 -6.13 6.06 -5.94
C LYS A 322 -6.34 5.09 -4.78
N ARG A 323 -5.54 4.03 -4.70
CA ARG A 323 -5.69 3.00 -3.66
C ARG A 323 -5.35 3.55 -2.27
N LEU A 324 -4.34 4.43 -2.12
CA LEU A 324 -4.06 5.09 -0.83
C LEU A 324 -5.27 5.90 -0.31
N HIS A 325 -5.82 6.82 -1.12
CA HIS A 325 -6.98 7.61 -0.72
C HIS A 325 -8.16 6.73 -0.29
N SER A 326 -8.35 5.57 -0.93
CA SER A 326 -9.39 4.62 -0.55
C SER A 326 -9.09 3.86 0.75
N VAL A 327 -7.85 3.41 0.97
CA VAL A 327 -7.42 2.71 2.20
C VAL A 327 -7.60 3.60 3.43
N TYR A 328 -7.21 4.87 3.34
CA TYR A 328 -7.40 5.83 4.42
C TYR A 328 -8.86 6.31 4.51
N MET A 329 -9.37 7.03 3.51
CA MET A 329 -10.56 7.89 3.66
C MET A 329 -11.89 7.22 3.30
N LEU A 330 -11.88 6.05 2.67
CA LEU A 330 -13.11 5.37 2.23
C LEU A 330 -13.32 4.02 2.94
N ARG A 331 -12.35 3.57 3.75
CA ARG A 331 -12.31 2.25 4.41
C ARG A 331 -11.73 2.27 5.84
N LEU A 332 -11.11 3.37 6.28
CA LEU A 332 -10.65 3.59 7.67
C LEU A 332 -9.71 2.48 8.21
N PHE A 333 -8.93 1.86 7.31
CA PHE A 333 -8.12 0.67 7.62
C PHE A 333 -6.96 0.96 8.58
N ASN A 334 -6.71 0.01 9.49
CA ASN A 334 -5.63 0.03 10.48
C ASN A 334 -4.23 0.26 9.88
N ASP A 335 -3.99 -0.23 8.66
CA ASP A 335 -2.73 -0.04 7.92
C ASP A 335 -2.36 1.42 7.68
N GLY A 336 -3.33 2.34 7.61
CA GLY A 336 -3.03 3.77 7.47
C GLY A 336 -2.30 4.34 8.70
N ILE A 337 -2.62 3.81 9.89
CA ILE A 337 -2.03 4.19 11.18
C ILE A 337 -0.67 3.51 11.36
N ALA A 338 -0.56 2.22 11.05
CA ALA A 338 0.72 1.50 11.05
C ALA A 338 1.72 2.10 10.03
N THR A 339 1.25 2.56 8.87
CA THR A 339 2.08 3.24 7.87
C THR A 339 2.59 4.60 8.37
N LEU A 340 1.79 5.36 9.13
CA LEU A 340 2.27 6.57 9.80
C LEU A 340 3.41 6.26 10.79
N ALA A 341 3.24 5.23 11.62
CA ALA A 341 4.28 4.81 12.57
C ALA A 341 5.57 4.36 11.87
N MET A 342 5.46 3.62 10.75
CA MET A 342 6.61 3.24 9.92
C MET A 342 7.39 4.47 9.41
N TRP A 343 6.70 5.43 8.78
CA TRP A 343 7.38 6.60 8.22
C TRP A 343 7.94 7.55 9.30
N LEU A 344 7.28 7.65 10.46
CA LEU A 344 7.84 8.35 11.62
C LEU A 344 9.11 7.66 12.15
N ALA A 345 9.14 6.33 12.24
CA ALA A 345 10.35 5.60 12.63
C ALA A 345 11.51 5.87 11.65
N VAL A 346 11.26 5.79 10.34
CA VAL A 346 12.25 6.16 9.30
C VAL A 346 12.75 7.59 9.49
N PHE A 347 11.85 8.55 9.74
CA PHE A 347 12.18 9.96 9.96
C PHE A 347 13.09 10.17 11.19
N PHE A 348 12.82 9.50 12.31
CA PHE A 348 13.65 9.59 13.50
C PHE A 348 14.98 8.83 13.37
N PHE A 349 15.05 7.72 12.63
CA PHE A 349 16.32 7.11 12.22
C PHE A 349 17.16 8.06 11.34
N GLN A 350 16.54 8.78 10.39
CA GLN A 350 17.22 9.85 9.63
C GLN A 350 17.71 11.04 10.50
N GLN A 351 17.23 11.17 11.73
CA GLN A 351 17.72 12.13 12.73
C GLN A 351 18.75 11.52 13.70
N ARG A 352 19.08 10.22 13.57
CA ARG A 352 19.91 9.43 14.51
C ARG A 352 19.33 9.37 15.93
N GLN A 353 18.04 9.66 16.12
CA GLN A 353 17.36 9.56 17.41
C GLN A 353 16.90 8.12 17.67
N LEU A 354 17.88 7.21 17.82
CA LEU A 354 17.65 5.76 17.77
C LEU A 354 16.61 5.27 18.78
N THR A 355 16.58 5.80 20.01
CA THR A 355 15.59 5.43 21.03
C THR A 355 14.16 5.78 20.59
N ILE A 356 13.93 7.03 20.19
CA ILE A 356 12.62 7.51 19.73
C ILE A 356 12.17 6.74 18.49
N ALA A 357 13.07 6.52 17.53
CA ALA A 357 12.79 5.75 16.32
C ALA A 357 12.41 4.28 16.63
N THR A 358 13.11 3.65 17.58
CA THR A 358 12.86 2.26 18.00
C THR A 358 11.57 2.13 18.80
N THR A 359 11.26 3.08 19.70
CA THR A 359 9.99 3.12 20.42
C THR A 359 8.82 3.34 19.48
N ILE A 360 8.92 4.28 18.52
CA ILE A 360 7.86 4.54 17.52
C ILE A 360 7.65 3.33 16.61
N TRP A 361 8.73 2.66 16.18
CA TRP A 361 8.62 1.41 15.44
C TRP A 361 7.90 0.33 16.25
N SER A 362 8.25 0.14 17.52
CA SER A 362 7.58 -0.83 18.39
C SER A 362 6.11 -0.47 18.64
N LEU A 363 5.78 0.81 18.91
CA LEU A 363 4.39 1.27 18.97
C LEU A 363 3.62 0.93 17.68
N GLY A 364 4.25 1.09 16.51
CA GLY A 364 3.68 0.69 15.22
C GLY A 364 3.51 -0.83 15.03
N VAL A 365 4.45 -1.65 15.51
CA VAL A 365 4.26 -3.12 15.61
C VAL A 365 3.05 -3.43 16.50
N GLY A 366 2.86 -2.65 17.56
CA GLY A 366 1.69 -2.70 18.44
C GLY A 366 0.37 -2.33 17.75
N VAL A 367 0.40 -1.63 16.61
CA VAL A 367 -0.78 -1.35 15.77
C VAL A 367 -1.00 -2.45 14.73
N LYS A 368 0.06 -2.92 14.07
CA LYS A 368 0.01 -4.08 13.16
C LYS A 368 1.36 -4.79 13.07
N MET A 369 1.34 -6.12 13.26
CA MET A 369 2.54 -6.97 13.23
C MET A 369 3.31 -6.95 11.90
N SER A 370 2.74 -6.41 10.81
CA SER A 370 3.43 -6.20 9.52
C SER A 370 4.70 -5.35 9.65
N LEU A 371 4.81 -4.48 10.66
CA LEU A 371 6.04 -3.71 10.88
C LEU A 371 7.21 -4.54 11.45
N LEU A 372 7.00 -5.81 11.82
CA LEU A 372 8.10 -6.74 12.13
C LEU A 372 9.00 -7.00 10.91
N LEU A 373 8.49 -6.82 9.69
CA LEU A 373 9.27 -6.89 8.45
C LEU A 373 10.39 -5.82 8.36
N LEU A 374 10.38 -4.81 9.25
CA LEU A 374 11.43 -3.80 9.38
C LEU A 374 12.55 -4.20 10.33
N ALA A 375 12.35 -5.22 11.19
CA ALA A 375 13.28 -5.59 12.26
C ALA A 375 14.71 -5.90 11.76
N PRO A 376 14.93 -6.63 10.64
CA PRO A 376 16.29 -6.92 10.16
C PRO A 376 17.06 -5.64 9.80
N ALA A 377 16.45 -4.74 9.03
CA ALA A 377 17.07 -3.46 8.67
C ALA A 377 17.32 -2.56 9.89
N ILE A 378 16.38 -2.50 10.84
CA ILE A 378 16.51 -1.70 12.07
C ILE A 378 17.66 -2.23 12.93
N ALA A 379 17.78 -3.54 13.10
CA ALA A 379 18.89 -4.16 13.84
C ALA A 379 20.25 -3.77 13.25
N ILE A 380 20.41 -3.84 11.92
CA ILE A 380 21.67 -3.49 11.25
C ILE A 380 21.96 -1.98 11.28
N ILE A 381 20.94 -1.12 11.14
CA ILE A 381 21.11 0.34 11.31
C ILE A 381 21.59 0.69 12.72
N ILE A 382 21.06 0.03 13.75
CA ILE A 382 21.50 0.24 15.14
C ILE A 382 22.91 -0.33 15.36
N ALA A 383 23.20 -1.54 14.86
CA ALA A 383 24.51 -2.17 14.96
C ALA A 383 25.62 -1.32 14.31
N LEU A 384 25.40 -0.83 13.09
CA LEU A 384 26.34 0.09 12.41
C LEU A 384 26.45 1.45 13.12
N SER A 385 25.38 1.97 13.71
CA SER A 385 25.39 3.28 14.38
C SER A 385 26.06 3.28 15.75
N GLY A 386 25.95 2.17 16.51
CA GLY A 386 26.35 2.15 17.93
C GLY A 386 26.90 0.82 18.47
N GLY A 387 26.90 -0.26 17.69
CA GLY A 387 27.30 -1.60 18.12
C GLY A 387 26.35 -2.23 19.15
N ILE A 388 26.78 -3.34 19.75
CA ILE A 388 25.98 -4.12 20.72
C ILE A 388 25.50 -3.28 21.92
N TRP A 389 26.32 -2.31 22.36
CA TRP A 389 26.01 -1.39 23.45
C TRP A 389 24.84 -0.43 23.17
N ALA A 390 24.50 -0.21 21.90
CA ALA A 390 23.24 0.44 21.51
C ALA A 390 22.14 -0.59 21.23
N ALA A 391 22.48 -1.71 20.57
CA ALA A 391 21.51 -2.72 20.16
C ALA A 391 20.75 -3.36 21.34
N VAL A 392 21.45 -3.77 22.40
CA VAL A 392 20.82 -4.44 23.56
C VAL A 392 19.80 -3.55 24.27
N PRO A 393 20.11 -2.32 24.74
CA PRO A 393 19.12 -1.47 25.41
C PRO A 393 17.99 -1.03 24.47
N LEU A 394 18.25 -0.88 23.16
CA LEU A 394 17.20 -0.55 22.19
C LEU A 394 16.26 -1.72 21.90
N ALA A 395 16.78 -2.95 21.84
CA ALA A 395 15.96 -4.16 21.75
C ALA A 395 15.12 -4.37 23.03
N LEU A 396 15.70 -4.17 24.21
CA LEU A 396 14.97 -4.20 25.48
C LEU A 396 13.88 -3.13 25.55
N ASN A 397 14.14 -1.91 25.06
CA ASN A 397 13.13 -0.85 24.91
C ASN A 397 11.99 -1.25 23.93
N ALA A 398 12.32 -1.90 22.81
CA ALA A 398 11.31 -2.39 21.87
C ALA A 398 10.41 -3.47 22.51
N ILE A 399 11.01 -4.44 23.21
CA ILE A 399 10.31 -5.52 23.93
C ILE A 399 9.47 -4.93 25.07
N LEU A 400 10.04 -4.06 25.90
CA LEU A 400 9.35 -3.40 27.00
C LEU A 400 8.14 -2.60 26.50
N THR A 401 8.23 -1.95 25.35
CA THR A 401 7.09 -1.27 24.72
C THR A 401 5.95 -2.26 24.41
N GLN A 402 6.24 -3.46 23.88
CA GLN A 402 5.21 -4.48 23.65
C GLN A 402 4.63 -5.04 24.95
N VAL A 403 5.47 -5.28 25.97
CA VAL A 403 5.03 -5.78 27.28
C VAL A 403 4.13 -4.76 27.95
N LEU A 404 4.53 -3.48 28.01
CA LEU A 404 3.75 -2.38 28.61
C LEU A 404 2.40 -2.19 27.91
N LEU A 405 2.36 -2.26 26.57
CA LEU A 405 1.09 -2.26 25.84
C LEU A 405 0.25 -3.49 26.16
N GLY A 406 0.87 -4.68 26.28
CA GLY A 406 0.19 -5.96 26.48
C GLY A 406 -0.32 -6.22 27.90
N ILE A 407 0.15 -5.50 28.94
CA ILE A 407 -0.11 -5.82 30.37
C ILE A 407 -1.52 -6.35 30.68
N PRO A 408 -2.63 -5.62 30.38
CA PRO A 408 -3.96 -6.04 30.84
C PRO A 408 -4.47 -7.30 30.13
N PHE A 409 -3.91 -7.65 28.97
CA PHE A 409 -4.24 -8.87 28.22
C PHE A 409 -3.29 -10.04 28.58
N LEU A 410 -2.03 -9.71 28.87
CA LEU A 410 -1.03 -10.66 29.39
C LEU A 410 -1.36 -11.15 30.80
N GLN A 411 -2.01 -10.32 31.62
CA GLN A 411 -2.48 -10.68 32.97
C GLN A 411 -3.69 -11.61 32.95
N GLU A 412 -4.61 -11.44 31.99
CA GLU A 412 -5.80 -12.29 31.86
C GLU A 412 -5.47 -13.62 31.17
N ASN A 413 -4.95 -13.55 29.93
CA ASN A 413 -4.61 -14.74 29.14
C ASN A 413 -3.40 -14.47 28.22
N ALA A 414 -2.19 -14.59 28.77
CA ALA A 414 -0.95 -14.36 28.02
C ALA A 414 -0.83 -15.22 26.75
N ILE A 415 -1.31 -16.47 26.78
CA ILE A 415 -1.25 -17.38 25.62
C ILE A 415 -2.27 -16.93 24.56
N GLY A 416 -3.49 -16.59 24.98
CA GLY A 416 -4.54 -16.02 24.12
C GLY A 416 -4.11 -14.71 23.46
N TYR A 417 -3.53 -13.78 24.23
CA TYR A 417 -2.98 -12.53 23.70
C TYR A 417 -1.89 -12.78 22.66
N VAL A 418 -0.83 -13.53 22.99
CA VAL A 418 0.31 -13.72 22.08
C VAL A 418 -0.11 -14.49 20.82
N SER A 419 -0.91 -15.55 20.96
CA SER A 419 -1.36 -16.37 19.82
C SER A 419 -2.29 -15.63 18.85
N ARG A 420 -3.10 -14.66 19.32
CA ARG A 420 -3.99 -13.85 18.47
C ARG A 420 -3.36 -12.57 17.96
N ALA A 421 -2.67 -11.81 18.81
CA ALA A 421 -2.00 -10.56 18.42
C ALA A 421 -0.84 -10.77 17.45
N PHE A 422 -0.18 -11.93 17.52
CA PHE A 422 0.94 -12.32 16.67
C PHE A 422 0.69 -13.69 16.02
N GLU A 423 -0.49 -13.85 15.41
CA GLU A 423 -0.99 -15.09 14.80
C GLU A 423 -0.24 -15.47 13.50
N LEU A 424 1.02 -15.88 13.63
CA LEU A 424 1.90 -16.27 12.52
C LEU A 424 1.41 -17.51 11.74
N THR A 425 0.48 -18.28 12.30
CA THR A 425 -0.14 -19.45 11.69
C THR A 425 -1.37 -19.13 10.83
N ARG A 426 -1.89 -17.88 10.87
CA ARG A 426 -3.12 -17.52 10.14
C ARG A 426 -2.92 -17.64 8.63
N GLN A 427 -3.62 -18.60 8.04
CA GLN A 427 -3.83 -18.67 6.61
C GLN A 427 -4.97 -17.71 6.22
N PHE A 428 -4.84 -17.06 5.07
CA PHE A 428 -5.86 -16.16 4.53
C PHE A 428 -6.39 -16.79 3.23
N LEU A 429 -7.71 -16.79 3.06
CA LEU A 429 -8.39 -17.45 1.95
C LEU A 429 -7.85 -16.96 0.60
N TYR A 430 -7.67 -17.90 -0.32
CA TYR A 430 -7.10 -17.67 -1.65
C TYR A 430 -7.92 -16.68 -2.50
N GLU A 431 -9.23 -16.51 -2.23
CA GLU A 431 -10.07 -15.48 -2.86
C GLU A 431 -9.65 -14.03 -2.55
N TRP A 432 -9.08 -13.74 -1.38
CA TRP A 432 -8.72 -12.38 -0.96
C TRP A 432 -7.28 -11.98 -1.29
N THR A 433 -6.44 -12.92 -1.75
CA THR A 433 -5.01 -12.64 -2.01
C THR A 433 -4.82 -11.75 -3.24
N VAL A 434 -3.92 -10.77 -3.12
CA VAL A 434 -3.48 -9.91 -4.22
C VAL A 434 -2.26 -10.51 -4.93
N ASN A 435 -1.40 -11.24 -4.23
CA ASN A 435 -0.24 -11.94 -4.79
C ASN A 435 -0.48 -13.46 -4.91
N TRP A 436 0.23 -14.12 -5.83
CA TRP A 436 0.14 -15.56 -6.11
C TRP A 436 -1.22 -16.10 -6.61
N ARG A 437 -2.18 -15.25 -6.98
CA ARG A 437 -3.48 -15.62 -7.62
C ARG A 437 -3.34 -16.26 -9.02
N PHE A 438 -2.12 -16.55 -9.45
CA PHE A 438 -1.78 -17.26 -10.68
C PHE A 438 -1.24 -18.68 -10.43
N MET A 439 -1.15 -19.09 -9.15
CA MET A 439 -0.88 -20.46 -8.72
C MET A 439 -2.19 -21.10 -8.28
N ASP A 440 -2.32 -22.41 -8.44
CA ASP A 440 -3.53 -23.13 -8.03
C ASP A 440 -3.71 -23.12 -6.50
N GLU A 441 -4.95 -23.19 -6.04
CA GLU A 441 -5.32 -23.05 -4.63
C GLU A 441 -4.66 -24.13 -3.75
N GLU A 442 -4.58 -25.37 -4.23
CA GLU A 442 -3.85 -26.47 -3.58
C GLU A 442 -2.35 -26.15 -3.36
N VAL A 443 -1.71 -25.47 -4.33
CA VAL A 443 -0.30 -25.07 -4.24
C VAL A 443 -0.14 -23.91 -3.27
N PHE A 444 -1.02 -22.92 -3.37
CA PHE A 444 -1.06 -21.76 -2.48
C PHE A 444 -1.24 -22.16 -1.01
N ASP A 445 -2.13 -23.12 -0.73
CA ASP A 445 -2.41 -23.57 0.63
C ASP A 445 -1.39 -24.58 1.18
N SER A 446 -0.59 -25.20 0.31
CA SER A 446 0.42 -26.18 0.72
C SER A 446 1.43 -25.63 1.75
N PRO A 447 1.79 -26.41 2.80
CA PRO A 447 2.87 -26.05 3.72
C PRO A 447 4.22 -25.90 3.00
N VAL A 448 4.44 -26.66 1.92
CA VAL A 448 5.67 -26.62 1.11
C VAL A 448 5.87 -25.25 0.47
N PHE A 449 4.80 -24.65 -0.09
CA PHE A 449 4.88 -23.30 -0.66
C PHE A 449 5.18 -22.25 0.41
N ALA A 450 4.52 -22.32 1.58
CA ALA A 450 4.79 -21.42 2.70
C ALA A 450 6.24 -21.52 3.22
N ILE A 451 6.79 -22.74 3.33
CA ILE A 451 8.19 -22.98 3.71
C ILE A 451 9.15 -22.42 2.65
N ASN A 452 8.88 -22.65 1.36
CA ASN A 452 9.72 -22.13 0.27
C ASN A 452 9.74 -20.60 0.25
N LEU A 453 8.61 -19.94 0.49
CA LEU A 453 8.54 -18.48 0.64
C LEU A 453 9.32 -17.97 1.87
N PHE A 454 9.25 -18.67 3.01
CA PHE A 454 10.03 -18.33 4.19
C PHE A 454 11.54 -18.49 3.97
N VAL A 455 11.97 -19.57 3.29
CA VAL A 455 13.37 -19.77 2.89
C VAL A 455 13.82 -18.67 1.93
N LEU A 456 13.00 -18.31 0.94
CA LEU A 456 13.28 -17.22 0.00
C LEU A 456 13.42 -15.87 0.73
N HIS A 457 12.59 -15.59 1.74
CA HIS A 457 12.73 -14.42 2.60
C HIS A 457 14.09 -14.40 3.30
N ALA A 458 14.46 -15.50 3.97
CA ALA A 458 15.74 -15.62 4.66
C ALA A 458 16.94 -15.45 3.69
N VAL A 459 16.88 -16.06 2.50
CA VAL A 459 17.91 -15.92 1.45
C VAL A 459 18.06 -14.46 1.00
N PHE A 460 16.96 -13.75 0.74
CA PHE A 460 17.04 -12.32 0.38
C PHE A 460 17.58 -11.46 1.52
N ILE A 461 17.13 -11.69 2.77
CA ILE A 461 17.66 -10.95 3.94
C ILE A 461 19.17 -11.20 4.11
N ILE A 462 19.65 -12.43 3.97
CA ILE A 462 21.10 -12.76 4.06
C ILE A 462 21.87 -12.14 2.88
N ALA A 463 21.34 -12.20 1.66
CA ALA A 463 21.99 -11.63 0.47
C ALA A 463 22.12 -10.10 0.58
N PHE A 464 21.05 -9.41 1.01
CA PHE A 464 21.10 -7.97 1.29
C PHE A 464 22.03 -7.65 2.45
N LEU A 465 21.99 -8.45 3.53
CA LEU A 465 22.87 -8.29 4.69
C LEU A 465 24.34 -8.28 4.27
N ALA A 466 24.79 -9.35 3.61
CA ALA A 466 26.19 -9.55 3.23
C ALA A 466 26.68 -8.57 2.15
N THR A 467 25.86 -8.22 1.16
CA THR A 467 26.33 -7.44 -0.02
C THR A 467 26.00 -5.96 0.03
N ARG A 468 24.92 -5.55 0.72
CA ARG A 468 24.36 -4.20 0.64
C ARG A 468 24.22 -3.49 2.00
N TRP A 469 23.76 -4.17 3.05
CA TRP A 469 23.52 -3.57 4.37
C TRP A 469 24.78 -3.46 5.24
N ILE A 470 25.64 -4.48 5.36
CA ILE A 470 26.89 -4.31 6.15
C ILE A 470 27.94 -3.46 5.43
N ARG A 471 27.84 -3.30 4.10
CA ARG A 471 28.82 -2.61 3.24
C ARG A 471 29.36 -1.26 3.77
N PRO A 472 28.61 -0.42 4.51
CA PRO A 472 29.17 0.78 5.14
C PRO A 472 30.25 0.56 6.22
N SER A 473 30.39 -0.63 6.82
CA SER A 473 31.52 -0.95 7.71
C SER A 473 32.80 -1.29 6.95
N GLY A 474 32.68 -1.76 5.70
CA GLY A 474 33.79 -2.32 4.93
C GLY A 474 34.25 -3.71 5.41
N GLU A 475 33.45 -4.40 6.21
CA GLU A 475 33.76 -5.71 6.80
C GLU A 475 32.93 -6.83 6.16
N GLU A 476 33.49 -8.03 6.07
CA GLU A 476 32.74 -9.25 5.72
C GLU A 476 31.84 -9.69 6.88
N ILE A 477 30.80 -10.48 6.59
CA ILE A 477 29.72 -10.80 7.52
C ILE A 477 30.21 -11.46 8.83
N ASP A 478 31.17 -12.38 8.75
CA ASP A 478 31.73 -13.07 9.92
C ASP A 478 32.58 -12.13 10.78
N THR A 479 33.38 -11.26 10.14
CA THR A 479 34.19 -10.25 10.83
C THR A 479 33.31 -9.21 11.52
N PHE A 480 32.24 -8.77 10.85
CA PHE A 480 31.25 -7.85 11.40
C PHE A 480 30.52 -8.48 12.60
N ALA A 481 30.06 -9.73 12.46
CA ALA A 481 29.38 -10.47 13.52
C ALA A 481 30.28 -10.70 14.75
N GLN A 482 31.53 -11.14 14.54
CA GLN A 482 32.51 -11.29 15.62
C GLN A 482 32.77 -9.95 16.34
N ARG A 483 33.06 -8.87 15.59
CA ARG A 483 33.32 -7.55 16.18
C ARG A 483 32.09 -6.97 16.88
N PHE A 484 30.88 -7.30 16.44
CA PHE A 484 29.64 -6.93 17.12
C PHE A 484 29.50 -7.66 18.46
N ILE A 485 29.69 -8.98 18.50
CA ILE A 485 29.62 -9.78 19.72
C ILE A 485 30.72 -9.39 20.71
N GLU A 486 31.94 -9.12 20.24
CA GLU A 486 33.06 -8.60 21.05
C GLU A 486 32.85 -7.14 21.54
N GLY A 487 31.80 -6.45 21.07
CA GLY A 487 31.55 -5.03 21.39
C GLY A 487 32.55 -4.05 20.77
N ARG A 488 33.27 -4.47 19.73
CA ARG A 488 34.35 -3.76 19.02
C ARG A 488 33.95 -3.20 17.65
N SER A 489 32.66 -3.26 17.27
CA SER A 489 32.17 -2.73 15.98
C SER A 489 32.63 -1.31 15.69
N VAL A 490 33.09 -1.08 14.45
CA VAL A 490 33.32 0.27 13.91
C VAL A 490 31.97 0.99 13.80
N LYS A 491 31.84 2.14 14.46
CA LYS A 491 30.62 2.97 14.40
C LYS A 491 30.65 3.83 13.14
N VAL A 492 29.69 3.62 12.23
CA VAL A 492 29.65 4.23 10.91
C VAL A 492 28.66 5.40 10.87
N PRO A 493 29.06 6.60 10.37
CA PRO A 493 28.15 7.72 10.19
C PRO A 493 27.21 7.49 8.98
N LEU A 494 26.13 6.72 9.18
CA LEU A 494 25.14 6.40 8.15
C LEU A 494 24.51 7.65 7.50
N SER A 495 24.26 7.58 6.18
CA SER A 495 23.56 8.61 5.42
C SER A 495 22.03 8.41 5.48
N ARG A 496 21.27 9.50 5.36
CA ARG A 496 19.79 9.48 5.42
C ARG A 496 19.19 8.65 4.26
N LYS A 497 19.85 8.71 3.10
CA LYS A 497 19.61 7.89 1.91
C LYS A 497 19.72 6.40 2.27
N TYR A 498 20.88 5.96 2.76
CA TYR A 498 21.13 4.56 3.17
C TYR A 498 20.09 4.05 4.19
N ILE A 499 19.81 4.83 5.23
CA ILE A 499 18.83 4.48 6.29
C ILE A 499 17.46 4.17 5.68
N THR A 500 16.99 5.05 4.78
CA THR A 500 15.69 4.89 4.13
C THR A 500 15.69 3.71 3.17
N THR A 501 16.75 3.56 2.33
CA THR A 501 16.89 2.41 1.43
C THR A 501 16.83 1.09 2.19
N THR A 502 17.55 0.98 3.30
CA THR A 502 17.67 -0.27 4.08
C THR A 502 16.34 -0.65 4.73
N ILE A 503 15.67 0.27 5.45
CA ILE A 503 14.36 0.00 6.08
C ILE A 503 13.30 -0.38 5.03
N LEU A 504 13.23 0.39 3.94
CA LEU A 504 12.24 0.14 2.89
C LEU A 504 12.52 -1.14 2.10
N SER A 505 13.80 -1.51 1.90
CA SER A 505 14.17 -2.78 1.26
C SER A 505 13.71 -3.99 2.08
N SER A 506 13.80 -3.92 3.42
CA SER A 506 13.33 -4.99 4.31
C SER A 506 11.81 -5.19 4.22
N MET A 507 11.03 -4.10 4.13
CA MET A 507 9.58 -4.18 3.87
C MET A 507 9.28 -4.82 2.49
N ALA A 508 9.97 -4.38 1.43
CA ALA A 508 9.78 -4.95 0.09
C ALA A 508 10.14 -6.45 0.00
N ILE A 509 11.23 -6.88 0.65
CA ILE A 509 11.62 -8.30 0.75
C ILE A 509 10.58 -9.10 1.54
N GLY A 510 10.08 -8.54 2.65
CA GLY A 510 8.99 -9.14 3.44
C GLY A 510 7.70 -9.32 2.65
N MET A 511 7.28 -8.31 1.91
CA MET A 511 6.06 -8.36 1.10
C MET A 511 6.20 -9.24 -0.15
N LEU A 512 7.36 -9.26 -0.81
CA LEU A 512 7.64 -10.18 -1.93
C LEU A 512 7.49 -11.64 -1.49
N CYS A 513 7.90 -11.97 -0.26
CA CYS A 513 7.91 -13.33 0.26
C CYS A 513 6.69 -13.66 1.15
N ALA A 514 5.67 -12.80 1.19
CA ALA A 514 4.43 -13.09 1.91
C ALA A 514 3.57 -14.10 1.13
N ARG A 515 3.00 -15.12 1.80
CA ARG A 515 2.05 -16.05 1.17
C ARG A 515 0.76 -15.35 0.73
N SER A 516 0.25 -14.40 1.51
CA SER A 516 -0.95 -13.62 1.16
C SER A 516 -0.78 -12.15 1.49
N LEU A 517 -1.23 -11.29 0.58
CA LEU A 517 -1.29 -9.85 0.72
C LEU A 517 -2.70 -9.37 0.41
N HIS A 518 -3.21 -8.43 1.21
CA HIS A 518 -4.52 -7.82 1.02
C HIS A 518 -4.36 -6.37 0.57
N TYR A 519 -5.34 -5.81 -0.15
CA TYR A 519 -5.27 -4.46 -0.74
C TYR A 519 -4.87 -3.33 0.24
N GLN A 520 -5.11 -3.49 1.54
CA GLN A 520 -4.67 -2.57 2.60
C GLN A 520 -3.14 -2.46 2.73
N PHE A 521 -2.39 -3.53 2.46
CA PHE A 521 -0.92 -3.55 2.52
C PHE A 521 -0.26 -2.63 1.48
N TYR A 522 -1.00 -2.16 0.46
CA TYR A 522 -0.47 -1.19 -0.49
C TYR A 522 -0.06 0.14 0.16
N ALA A 523 -0.56 0.45 1.37
CA ALA A 523 -0.11 1.58 2.18
C ALA A 523 1.41 1.57 2.43
N TYR A 524 2.02 0.39 2.62
CA TYR A 524 3.46 0.27 2.80
C TYR A 524 4.24 0.39 1.47
N LEU A 525 3.63 0.07 0.32
CA LEU A 525 4.31 0.04 -0.99
C LEU A 525 4.23 1.34 -1.80
N ALA A 526 3.08 2.02 -1.82
CA ALA A 526 2.84 3.14 -2.73
C ALA A 526 3.89 4.27 -2.61
N TRP A 527 4.35 4.53 -1.38
CA TRP A 527 5.41 5.48 -1.05
C TRP A 527 6.82 4.86 -0.98
N THR A 528 6.94 3.53 -1.01
CA THR A 528 8.21 2.80 -1.01
C THR A 528 8.79 2.66 -2.42
N THR A 529 7.95 2.30 -3.38
CA THR A 529 8.36 1.96 -4.74
C THR A 529 9.10 3.07 -5.50
N PRO A 530 8.65 4.35 -5.49
CA PRO A 530 9.39 5.42 -6.15
C PRO A 530 10.80 5.63 -5.56
N PHE A 531 10.95 5.42 -4.26
CA PHE A 531 12.25 5.51 -3.58
C PHE A 531 13.17 4.35 -4.00
N LEU A 532 12.72 3.10 -3.87
CA LEU A 532 13.56 1.94 -4.14
C LEU A 532 13.99 1.84 -5.60
N LEU A 533 13.12 2.17 -6.56
CA LEU A 533 13.48 2.21 -7.97
C LEU A 533 14.52 3.30 -8.28
N TRP A 534 14.45 4.46 -7.61
CA TRP A 534 15.49 5.49 -7.70
C TRP A 534 16.83 5.01 -7.11
N GLN A 535 16.82 4.27 -5.99
CA GLN A 535 18.04 3.65 -5.43
C GLN A 535 18.61 2.54 -6.34
N ALA A 536 17.75 1.88 -7.13
CA ALA A 536 18.12 0.96 -8.19
C ALA A 536 18.57 1.64 -9.51
N ASN A 537 18.77 2.96 -9.50
CA ASN A 537 19.16 3.79 -10.66
C ASN A 537 18.19 3.76 -11.86
N PHE A 538 16.90 3.47 -11.64
CA PHE A 538 15.95 3.44 -12.76
C PHE A 538 15.83 4.82 -13.43
N HIS A 539 15.82 4.83 -14.76
CA HIS A 539 15.50 6.02 -15.53
C HIS A 539 14.09 6.52 -15.15
N PRO A 540 13.82 7.83 -15.03
CA PRO A 540 12.53 8.33 -14.50
C PRO A 540 11.30 7.77 -15.21
N VAL A 541 11.36 7.59 -16.53
CA VAL A 541 10.28 6.97 -17.34
C VAL A 541 9.95 5.55 -16.85
N LEU A 542 10.95 4.75 -16.48
CA LEU A 542 10.75 3.40 -15.96
C LEU A 542 10.19 3.42 -14.53
N ILE A 543 10.58 4.40 -13.70
CA ILE A 543 10.00 4.59 -12.36
C ILE A 543 8.50 4.89 -12.48
N TYR A 544 8.11 5.80 -13.36
CA TYR A 544 6.71 6.13 -13.64
C TYR A 544 5.95 4.93 -14.22
N ALA A 545 6.55 4.17 -15.15
CA ALA A 545 5.93 2.99 -15.75
C ALA A 545 5.67 1.88 -14.72
N VAL A 546 6.68 1.50 -13.92
CA VAL A 546 6.53 0.48 -12.87
C VAL A 546 5.56 0.94 -11.79
N TRP A 547 5.60 2.21 -11.38
CA TRP A 547 4.63 2.74 -10.41
C TRP A 547 3.19 2.69 -10.95
N THR A 548 2.96 3.06 -12.22
CA THR A 548 1.63 3.04 -12.84
C THR A 548 1.09 1.61 -12.99
N VAL A 549 1.94 0.69 -13.43
CA VAL A 549 1.60 -0.74 -13.56
C VAL A 549 1.33 -1.37 -12.19
N GLN A 550 2.09 -0.99 -11.16
CA GLN A 550 1.84 -1.42 -9.79
C GLN A 550 0.51 -0.84 -9.24
N GLU A 551 0.25 0.46 -9.39
CA GLU A 551 -1.02 1.08 -8.99
C GLU A 551 -2.21 0.40 -9.71
N TRP A 552 -2.08 0.06 -11.00
CA TRP A 552 -3.10 -0.73 -11.70
C TRP A 552 -3.29 -2.12 -11.06
N GLY A 553 -2.22 -2.89 -10.87
CA GLY A 553 -2.28 -4.25 -10.32
C GLY A 553 -2.91 -4.30 -8.93
N TRP A 554 -2.64 -3.30 -8.10
CA TRP A 554 -3.25 -3.13 -6.78
C TRP A 554 -4.66 -2.48 -6.80
N ASN A 555 -5.17 -1.99 -7.93
CA ASN A 555 -6.54 -1.45 -8.05
C ASN A 555 -7.56 -2.43 -8.67
N VAL A 556 -7.12 -3.46 -9.39
CA VAL A 556 -7.99 -4.56 -9.88
C VAL A 556 -8.62 -5.29 -8.68
N PHE A 557 -9.92 -5.59 -8.74
CA PHE A 557 -10.67 -6.33 -7.72
C PHE A 557 -11.88 -7.05 -8.36
N PRO A 558 -12.12 -8.35 -8.07
CA PRO A 558 -11.21 -9.28 -7.38
C PRO A 558 -9.89 -9.45 -8.13
N SER A 559 -8.89 -10.08 -7.51
CA SER A 559 -7.57 -10.26 -8.11
C SER A 559 -7.63 -11.22 -9.29
N THR A 560 -6.83 -10.95 -10.33
CA THR A 560 -6.68 -11.80 -11.51
C THR A 560 -5.25 -12.31 -11.59
N ASN A 561 -5.04 -13.42 -12.30
CA ASN A 561 -3.71 -14.00 -12.53
C ASN A 561 -2.73 -12.94 -13.09
N ALA A 562 -3.21 -12.09 -14.02
CA ALA A 562 -2.44 -11.01 -14.62
C ALA A 562 -2.12 -9.87 -13.63
N SER A 563 -3.10 -9.37 -12.88
CA SER A 563 -2.86 -8.31 -11.89
C SER A 563 -1.97 -8.77 -10.74
N SER A 564 -2.10 -10.05 -10.37
CA SER A 564 -1.30 -10.69 -9.32
C SER A 564 0.14 -10.96 -9.75
N ALA A 565 0.35 -11.45 -10.97
CA ALA A 565 1.68 -11.58 -11.57
C ALA A 565 2.38 -10.20 -11.71
N VAL A 566 1.62 -9.15 -12.02
CA VAL A 566 2.12 -7.76 -11.98
C VAL A 566 2.55 -7.35 -10.56
N VAL A 567 1.76 -7.62 -9.52
CA VAL A 567 2.14 -7.25 -8.14
C VAL A 567 3.41 -7.97 -7.68
N VAL A 568 3.52 -9.29 -7.92
CA VAL A 568 4.73 -10.07 -7.64
C VAL A 568 5.91 -9.57 -8.48
N GLY A 569 5.70 -9.30 -9.78
CA GLY A 569 6.73 -8.81 -10.69
C GLY A 569 7.28 -7.43 -10.30
N CYS A 570 6.42 -6.48 -9.94
CA CYS A 570 6.83 -5.16 -9.46
C CYS A 570 7.66 -5.25 -8.17
N LEU A 571 7.27 -6.12 -7.23
CA LEU A 571 8.04 -6.39 -6.00
C LEU A 571 9.39 -7.06 -6.32
N GLY A 572 9.40 -8.06 -7.19
CA GLY A 572 10.61 -8.76 -7.65
C GLY A 572 11.60 -7.81 -8.31
N VAL A 573 11.14 -6.93 -9.20
CA VAL A 573 11.97 -5.88 -9.81
C VAL A 573 12.58 -4.94 -8.76
N GLN A 574 11.79 -4.50 -7.77
CA GLN A 574 12.30 -3.65 -6.68
C GLN A 574 13.40 -4.35 -5.87
N VAL A 575 13.20 -5.61 -5.48
CA VAL A 575 14.16 -6.36 -4.65
C VAL A 575 15.41 -6.75 -5.46
N VAL A 576 15.25 -7.37 -6.62
CA VAL A 576 16.39 -7.89 -7.42
C VAL A 576 17.24 -6.76 -7.99
N MET A 577 16.65 -5.69 -8.53
CA MET A 577 17.43 -4.59 -9.11
C MET A 577 18.12 -3.74 -8.03
N LEU A 578 17.56 -3.66 -6.82
CA LEU A 578 18.22 -3.01 -5.69
C LEU A 578 19.37 -3.88 -5.14
N LEU A 579 19.23 -5.20 -5.15
CA LEU A 579 20.32 -6.14 -4.85
C LEU A 579 21.44 -6.07 -5.90
N ALA A 580 21.11 -5.82 -7.17
CA ALA A 580 22.07 -5.60 -8.25
C ALA A 580 22.69 -4.18 -8.28
N SER A 581 22.07 -3.17 -7.66
CA SER A 581 22.51 -1.76 -7.74
C SER A 581 23.71 -1.45 -6.84
N ASP A 582 24.86 -1.17 -7.44
CA ASP A 582 26.05 -0.77 -6.69
C ASP A 582 25.96 0.61 -6.02
N ASN A 583 24.99 1.44 -6.43
CA ASN A 583 24.70 2.74 -5.81
C ASN A 583 23.91 2.63 -4.49
N PHE A 584 23.61 1.42 -4.02
CA PHE A 584 23.08 1.18 -2.67
C PHE A 584 23.95 1.84 -1.57
N SER A 585 25.26 1.94 -1.81
CA SER A 585 26.24 2.44 -0.85
C SER A 585 27.06 3.57 -1.48
N GLN A 586 26.57 4.80 -1.33
CA GLN A 586 27.46 5.95 -1.20
C GLN A 586 27.27 6.49 0.21
N GLY A 587 28.24 6.16 1.07
CA GLY A 587 28.40 6.81 2.36
C GLY A 587 29.14 8.13 2.20
N PRO A 588 29.22 8.98 3.25
CA PRO A 588 29.93 10.26 3.17
C PRO A 588 31.40 10.10 2.75
N ALA A 589 32.03 8.96 3.07
CA ALA A 589 33.39 8.65 2.64
C ALA A 589 33.52 8.42 1.12
N ASP A 590 32.49 7.87 0.46
CA ASP A 590 32.53 7.60 -0.98
C ASP A 590 32.04 8.81 -1.78
N GLU A 591 31.10 9.59 -1.24
CA GLU A 591 30.77 10.93 -1.75
C GLU A 591 32.01 11.85 -1.69
N ALA A 592 32.76 11.84 -0.58
CA ALA A 592 34.01 12.58 -0.45
C ALA A 592 35.10 12.09 -1.42
N LYS A 593 35.35 10.77 -1.52
CA LYS A 593 36.29 10.20 -2.51
C LYS A 593 35.90 10.59 -3.94
N LYS A 594 34.62 10.53 -4.28
CA LYS A 594 34.12 10.85 -5.61
C LYS A 594 34.27 12.35 -5.92
N ALA A 595 33.93 13.23 -4.98
CA ALA A 595 34.19 14.66 -5.10
C ALA A 595 35.69 14.96 -5.25
N THR A 596 36.56 14.30 -4.50
CA THR A 596 38.03 14.42 -4.64
C THR A 596 38.56 13.88 -5.98
N ALA A 597 37.91 12.87 -6.56
CA ALA A 597 38.26 12.35 -7.89
C ALA A 597 37.80 13.29 -9.02
N GLU A 598 36.57 13.83 -8.92
CA GLU A 598 36.02 14.82 -9.86
C GLU A 598 36.74 16.18 -9.78
N GLN A 599 37.34 16.52 -8.63
CA GLN A 599 38.26 17.66 -8.47
C GLN A 599 39.69 17.39 -8.98
N LYS A 600 40.04 16.13 -9.30
CA LYS A 600 41.34 15.74 -9.91
C LYS A 600 41.24 15.46 -11.41
N THR A 601 40.05 15.61 -11.99
CA THR A 601 39.77 15.44 -13.43
C THR A 601 39.26 16.75 -14.07
N LYS A 602 39.51 17.88 -13.40
CA LYS A 602 39.34 19.26 -13.85
C LYS A 602 40.59 20.05 -13.53
#